data_AF-A0A433VU03-F1
#
_entry.id   AF-A0A433VU03-F1
#
_cell.length_a   1.000
_cell.length_b   1.000
_cell.length_c   1.000
_cell.angle_alpha   90.00
_cell.angle_beta   90.00
_cell.angle_gamma   90.00
#
_symmetry.space_group_name_H-M   'P 1'
#
loop_
_entity.id
_entity.type
_entity.pdbx_description
1 polymer ?
#
loop_
_entity_poly.entity_id
_entity_poly.type
_entity_poly.pdbx_seq_one_letter_code
_entity_poly.pdbx_strand_id
1 'polypeptide(L)' 'MAGRKKLDRTNLHARVAPYTGDKLKEIAYVLGYVHGGEGSTGQLLDAIAEGNLILIATIKVNKN' A
#
# COMPACT_ATOMS: atom_id res chain seq x y z
N MET A 1 -5.79 -29.60 -10.88
CA MET A 1 -5.08 -28.74 -9.91
C MET A 1 -4.58 -27.52 -10.66
N ALA A 2 -5.32 -26.41 -10.66
CA ALA A 2 -4.95 -25.23 -11.43
C ALA A 2 -3.73 -24.57 -10.76
N GLY A 3 -2.57 -24.63 -11.43
CA GLY A 3 -1.34 -24.00 -10.98
C GLY A 3 -1.55 -22.51 -10.77
N ARG A 4 -1.17 -22.02 -9.58
CA ARG A 4 -1.24 -20.59 -9.22
C ARG A 4 -0.47 -19.79 -10.28
N LYS A 5 -1.17 -18.94 -11.06
CA LYS A 5 -0.55 -18.08 -12.07
C LYS A 5 0.50 -17.22 -11.36
N LYS A 6 1.79 -17.45 -11.65
CA LYS A 6 2.88 -16.69 -11.06
C LYS A 6 2.76 -15.25 -11.57
N LEU A 7 2.26 -14.36 -10.73
CA LEU A 7 2.27 -12.94 -11.02
C LEU A 7 3.72 -12.49 -10.98
N ASP A 8 4.18 -11.79 -12.01
CA ASP A 8 5.51 -11.19 -12.04
C ASP A 8 5.50 -10.01 -11.06
N ARG A 9 5.89 -10.29 -9.82
CA ARG A 9 5.88 -9.33 -8.71
C ARG A 9 7.20 -9.37 -8.00
N THR A 10 7.68 -8.19 -7.63
CA THR A 10 8.86 -8.04 -6.76
C THR A 10 8.42 -8.05 -5.31
N ASN A 11 9.14 -8.81 -4.47
CA ASN A 11 8.96 -8.73 -3.01
C ASN A 11 9.82 -7.58 -2.47
N LEU A 12 9.18 -6.61 -1.83
CA LEU A 12 9.85 -5.53 -1.13
C LEU A 12 9.80 -5.77 0.38
N HIS A 13 10.97 -5.80 1.02
CA HIS A 13 11.07 -5.84 2.48
C HIS A 13 11.56 -4.50 3.00
N ALA A 14 10.76 -3.84 3.84
CA ALA A 14 11.09 -2.57 4.45
C ALA A 14 10.99 -2.65 5.98
N ARG A 15 11.91 -1.98 6.68
CA ARG A 15 11.80 -1.76 8.13
C ARG A 15 10.88 -0.57 8.36
N VAL A 16 9.74 -0.81 8.98
CA VAL A 16 8.70 0.19 9.23
C VAL A 16 8.25 0.12 10.69
N ALA A 17 7.54 1.15 11.16
CA ALA A 17 6.97 1.14 12.50
C ALA A 17 5.93 0.00 12.65
N PRO A 18 5.71 -0.50 13.88
CA PRO A 18 4.61 -1.42 14.15
C PRO A 18 3.28 -0.90 13.59
N TYR A 19 2.44 -1.78 13.06
CA TYR A 19 1.11 -1.48 12.46
C TYR A 19 1.13 -0.65 11.16
N THR A 20 2.30 -0.29 10.62
CA THR A 20 2.36 0.42 9.33
C THR A 20 1.68 -0.39 8.22
N GLY A 21 1.88 -1.71 8.20
CA GLY A 21 1.24 -2.59 7.22
C GLY A 21 -0.29 -2.55 7.29
N ASP A 22 -0.86 -2.61 8.50
CA ASP A 22 -2.31 -2.59 8.71
C ASP A 22 -2.92 -1.25 8.25
N LYS A 23 -2.27 -0.13 8.61
CA LYS A 23 -2.69 1.21 8.15
C LYS A 23 -2.62 1.35 6.64
N LEU A 24 -1.59 0.80 5.99
CA LEU A 24 -1.51 0.82 4.53
C LEU A 24 -2.60 -0.04 3.88
N LYS A 25 -3.00 -1.17 4.49
CA LYS A 25 -4.17 -1.94 4.04
C LYS A 25 -5.46 -1.14 4.18
N GLU A 26 -5.67 -0.47 5.31
CA GLU A 26 -6.86 0.38 5.52
C GLU A 26 -6.93 1.50 4.48
N ILE A 27 -5.81 2.20 4.25
CA ILE A 27 -5.71 3.25 3.21
C ILE A 27 -6.01 2.67 1.83
N ALA A 28 -5.39 1.54 1.48
CA ALA A 28 -5.63 0.88 0.20
C ALA A 28 -7.11 0.52 0.01
N TYR A 29 -7.74 -0.02 1.04
CA TYR A 29 -9.16 -0.38 1.02
C TYR A 29 -10.06 0.86 0.81
N VAL A 30 -9.83 1.93 1.57
CA VAL A 30 -10.60 3.19 1.47
C VAL A 30 -10.45 3.82 0.08
N LEU A 31 -9.26 3.73 -0.52
CA LEU A 31 -8.99 4.25 -1.86
C LEU A 31 -9.44 3.31 -2.99
N GLY A 32 -10.02 2.14 -2.68
CA GLY A 32 -10.55 1.19 -3.65
C GLY A 32 -9.51 0.21 -4.24
N TYR A 33 -8.27 0.24 -3.76
CA TYR A 33 -7.26 -0.77 -4.09
C TYR A 33 -7.51 -2.02 -3.24
N VAL A 34 -8.34 -2.95 -3.74
CA VAL A 34 -8.78 -4.14 -3.01
C VAL A 34 -8.31 -5.42 -3.70
N HIS A 35 -7.84 -6.38 -2.92
CA HIS A 35 -7.50 -7.72 -3.38
C HIS A 35 -7.98 -8.78 -2.38
N GLY A 36 -8.86 -9.68 -2.82
CA GLY A 36 -9.37 -10.75 -1.96
C GLY A 36 -10.23 -10.28 -0.79
N GLY A 37 -10.89 -9.13 -0.92
CA GLY A 37 -11.74 -8.54 0.14
C GLY A 37 -11.01 -7.66 1.15
N GLU A 38 -9.68 -7.54 1.05
CA GLU A 38 -8.85 -6.66 1.88
C GLU A 38 -8.15 -5.59 1.03
N GLY A 39 -7.71 -4.51 1.67
CA GLY A 39 -6.89 -3.50 1.00
C GLY A 39 -5.56 -4.07 0.50
N SER A 40 -5.25 -3.79 -0.77
CA SER A 40 -4.05 -4.23 -1.46
C SER A 40 -2.94 -3.19 -1.34
N THR A 41 -2.07 -3.36 -0.34
CA THR A 41 -0.90 -2.49 -0.15
C THR A 41 -0.01 -2.43 -1.39
N GLY A 42 0.18 -3.55 -2.10
CA GLY A 42 1.00 -3.58 -3.31
C GLY A 42 0.46 -2.65 -4.40
N GLN A 43 -0.84 -2.76 -4.73
CA GLN A 43 -1.46 -1.90 -5.74
C GLN A 43 -1.45 -0.43 -5.35
N LEU A 44 -1.63 -0.13 -4.06
CA LEU A 44 -1.49 1.23 -3.54
C LEU A 44 -0.08 1.78 -3.78
N LEU A 45 0.96 0.99 -3.48
CA LEU A 45 2.35 1.41 -3.67
C LEU A 45 2.71 1.54 -5.15
N ASP A 46 2.21 0.65 -6.01
CA ASP A 46 2.38 0.74 -7.46
C ASP A 46 1.74 2.04 -8.00
N ALA A 47 0.52 2.36 -7.56
CA ALA A 47 -0.16 3.59 -7.97
C ALA A 47 0.58 4.86 -7.51
N ILE A 48 1.24 4.84 -6.35
CA ILE A 48 2.12 5.93 -5.90
C ILE A 48 3.35 6.02 -6.79
N ALA A 49 4.01 4.89 -7.08
CA ALA A 49 5.23 4.85 -7.88
C ALA A 49 4.99 5.27 -9.34
N GLU A 50 3.83 4.95 -9.90
CA GLU A 50 3.41 5.34 -11.26
C GLU A 50 2.92 6.80 -11.34
N GLY A 51 2.74 7.48 -10.21
CA GLY A 51 2.23 8.86 -10.16
C GLY A 51 0.71 8.97 -10.32
N ASN A 52 -0.01 7.84 -10.32
CA ASN A 52 -1.48 7.78 -10.35
C ASN A 52 -2.11 8.24 -9.02
N LEU A 53 -1.34 8.16 -7.92
CA LEU A 53 -1.72 8.69 -6.61
C LEU A 53 -0.68 9.71 -6.13
N ILE A 54 -1.13 10.92 -5.81
CA ILE A 54 -0.28 11.97 -5.23
C ILE A 54 -0.49 11.99 -3.71
N LEU A 55 0.58 11.77 -2.95
CA LEU A 55 0.58 11.92 -1.49
C LEU A 55 1.00 13.34 -1.11
N ILE A 56 0.14 14.04 -0.36
CA ILE A 56 0.46 15.37 0.18
C ILE A 56 0.89 15.20 1.63
N ALA A 57 2.16 15.46 1.92
CA ALA A 57 2.68 15.42 3.28
C ALA A 57 2.24 16.66 4.06
N THR A 58 1.30 16.50 4.99
CA THR A 58 0.99 17.53 5.99
C THR A 58 1.88 17.31 7.21
N ILE A 59 3.06 17.92 7.23
CA ILE A 59 3.87 17.94 8.44
C ILE A 59 3.11 18.81 9.45
N LYS A 60 2.46 18.19 10.45
CA LYS A 60 2.11 18.93 11.67
C LYS A 60 3.44 19.27 12.34
N VAL A 61 3.97 20.44 12.03
CA VAL A 61 4.98 21.07 12.87
C VAL A 61 4.26 21.33 14.19
N ASN A 62 4.43 20.44 15.16
CA ASN A 62 4.15 20.77 16.56
C ASN A 62 5.08 21.94 16.88
N LYS A 63 4.57 23.16 16.84
CA LYS A 63 5.22 24.26 17.55
C LYS A 63 5.02 23.94 19.03
N ASN A 64 6.15 23.75 19.70
CA ASN A 64 6.35 23.42 21.13
C ASN A 64 5.18 23.75 22.06
#